data_AF-X1KYL6-F1
#
_entry.id   AF-X1KYL6-F1
#
_cell.length_a   1.000
_cell.length_b   1.000
_cell.length_c   1.000
_cell.angle_alpha   90.00
_cell.angle_beta   90.00
_cell.angle_gamma   90.00
#
_symmetry.space_group_name_H-M   'P 1'
#
loop_
_entity.id
_entity.type
_entity.pdbx_description
1 polymer ?
#
loop_
_entity_poly.entity_id
_entity_poly.type
_entity_poly.pdbx_seq_one_letter_code
_entity_poly.pdbx_strand_id
1 'polypeptide(L)'
;MPRAAGKLPKGASGAIEVVDGIVIIQEERGIIGKRLVNLAEFPVVAATSTLLEDGQPPFRLLTRLAIRYKEGNEEAEEVFFSQDGEALEAIRAIVEADIERRRIELKRDLAEQRRVKEAHVHQLTLVLELLDHVFQILFHLDEEPRWRPMKRHLAEAGRIIDEMRDLAVIAPLNYDVNGLTVAVTRRLVDVIKEECYAIISIVNRDAERLAYIEEPTKGFDLELHEIFVKSYLLMWDMNLGEYLGEAVEEEELDKFMTYVD
;
A
#
# COMPACT_ATOMS: atom_id res chain seq x y z
N MET A 1 -32.90 19.44 -5.47
CA MET A 1 -31.58 19.80 -6.00
C MET A 1 -31.33 21.24 -5.64
N PRO A 2 -30.24 21.57 -4.92
CA PRO A 2 -30.00 22.93 -4.50
C PRO A 2 -29.58 23.77 -5.70
N ARG A 3 -30.19 24.96 -5.81
CA ARG A 3 -29.96 25.92 -6.86
C ARG A 3 -30.02 27.31 -6.25
N ALA A 4 -29.01 28.13 -6.52
CA ALA A 4 -28.98 29.51 -6.10
C ALA A 4 -28.95 30.42 -7.33
N ALA A 5 -29.85 31.40 -7.39
CA ALA A 5 -29.77 32.49 -8.35
C ALA A 5 -28.85 33.59 -7.81
N GLY A 6 -28.11 34.26 -8.68
CA GLY A 6 -27.08 35.18 -8.20
C GLY A 6 -26.29 35.86 -9.29
N LYS A 7 -25.04 36.17 -8.98
CA LYS A 7 -24.13 36.91 -9.84
C LYS A 7 -22.77 36.24 -9.95
N LEU A 8 -22.22 36.31 -11.16
CA LEU A 8 -20.83 36.00 -11.45
C LEU A 8 -19.91 37.16 -11.04
N PRO A 9 -18.59 36.96 -10.91
CA PRO A 9 -17.64 38.00 -10.49
C PRO A 9 -17.66 39.23 -11.40
N LYS A 10 -17.97 39.03 -12.68
CA LYS A 10 -18.11 40.10 -13.69
C LYS A 10 -19.43 40.88 -13.59
N GLY A 11 -20.33 40.50 -12.68
CA GLY A 11 -21.62 41.14 -12.44
C GLY A 11 -22.77 40.65 -13.31
N ALA A 12 -22.53 39.71 -14.23
CA ALA A 12 -23.58 39.03 -14.97
C ALA A 12 -24.48 38.22 -14.02
N SER A 13 -25.79 38.23 -14.27
CA SER A 13 -26.75 37.44 -13.51
C SER A 13 -26.71 35.99 -13.98
N GLY A 14 -26.95 35.05 -13.09
CA GLY A 14 -26.77 33.64 -13.37
C GLY A 14 -27.37 32.74 -12.30
N ALA A 15 -27.10 31.44 -12.43
CA ALA A 15 -27.46 30.44 -11.44
C ALA A 15 -26.30 29.45 -11.23
N ILE A 16 -26.20 28.92 -10.02
CA ILE A 16 -25.39 27.75 -9.71
C ILE A 16 -26.30 26.66 -9.20
N GLU A 17 -26.10 25.42 -9.66
CA GLU A 17 -26.84 24.26 -9.19
C GLU A 17 -25.96 23.01 -9.15
N VAL A 18 -26.37 22.06 -8.31
CA VAL A 18 -25.79 20.72 -8.30
C VAL A 18 -26.86 19.72 -8.73
N VAL A 19 -26.62 19.07 -9.87
CA VAL A 19 -27.52 18.12 -10.50
C VAL A 19 -26.72 16.87 -10.85
N ASP A 20 -27.20 15.70 -10.41
CA ASP A 20 -26.59 14.39 -10.71
C ASP A 20 -25.07 14.31 -10.46
N GLY A 21 -24.60 14.96 -9.39
CA GLY A 21 -23.18 14.96 -9.02
C GLY A 21 -22.31 15.88 -9.86
N ILE A 22 -22.91 16.80 -10.62
CA ILE A 22 -22.25 17.81 -11.44
C ILE A 22 -22.59 19.20 -10.89
N VAL A 23 -21.58 20.04 -10.76
CA VAL A 23 -21.74 21.47 -10.46
C VAL A 23 -21.86 22.21 -11.80
N ILE A 24 -22.96 22.95 -11.97
CA ILE A 24 -23.22 23.73 -13.19
C ILE A 24 -23.34 25.19 -12.79
N ILE A 25 -22.55 26.05 -13.46
CA ILE A 25 -22.63 27.50 -13.32
C ILE A 25 -23.11 28.07 -14.65
N GLN A 26 -24.18 28.85 -14.59
CA GLN A 26 -24.87 29.39 -15.76
C GLN A 26 -24.89 30.92 -15.74
N GLU A 27 -24.73 31.53 -16.90
CA GLU A 27 -24.84 32.97 -17.14
C GLU A 27 -26.12 33.27 -17.93
N GLU A 28 -26.89 34.28 -17.53
CA GLU A 28 -27.98 34.82 -18.36
C GLU A 28 -27.42 35.63 -19.53
N ARG A 29 -27.69 35.19 -20.77
CA ARG A 29 -27.35 35.93 -22.00
C ARG A 29 -28.59 36.30 -22.81
N GLY A 30 -28.52 37.47 -23.45
CA GLY A 30 -29.54 38.00 -24.37
C GLY A 30 -30.33 39.19 -23.82
N ILE A 31 -30.58 40.18 -24.69
CA ILE A 31 -31.32 41.41 -24.35
C ILE A 31 -32.84 41.22 -24.49
N ILE A 32 -33.28 40.34 -25.40
CA ILE A 32 -34.68 39.98 -25.64
C ILE A 32 -34.76 38.44 -25.62
N GLY A 33 -35.48 37.88 -24.64
CA GLY A 33 -35.56 36.42 -24.44
C GLY A 33 -34.31 35.84 -23.77
N LYS A 34 -33.99 36.32 -22.56
CA LYS A 34 -32.86 35.85 -21.74
C LYS A 34 -32.83 34.32 -21.66
N ARG A 35 -31.68 33.73 -21.96
CA ARG A 35 -31.42 32.28 -21.82
C ARG A 35 -30.24 32.06 -20.90
N LEU A 36 -30.32 31.01 -20.10
CA LEU A 36 -29.20 30.53 -19.30
C LEU A 36 -28.27 29.72 -20.19
N VAL A 37 -26.99 30.04 -20.15
CA VAL A 37 -25.92 29.36 -20.90
C VAL A 37 -24.90 28.84 -19.89
N ASN A 38 -24.53 27.56 -19.99
CA ASN A 38 -23.50 26.97 -19.13
C ASN A 38 -22.17 27.69 -19.37
N LEU A 39 -21.61 28.25 -18.30
CA LEU A 39 -20.31 28.91 -18.29
C LEU A 39 -19.22 27.92 -17.88
N ALA A 40 -19.49 27.15 -16.82
CA ALA A 40 -18.61 26.13 -16.29
C ALA A 40 -19.45 24.92 -15.83
N GLU A 41 -18.91 23.74 -16.05
CA GLU A 41 -19.53 22.47 -15.68
C GLU A 41 -18.43 21.50 -15.29
N PHE A 42 -18.48 21.00 -14.05
CA PHE A 42 -17.49 20.04 -13.56
C PHE A 42 -18.13 19.06 -12.58
N PRO A 43 -17.66 17.80 -12.53
CA PRO A 43 -18.20 16.83 -11.60
C PRO A 43 -17.75 17.18 -10.17
N VAL A 44 -18.60 16.92 -9.18
CA VAL A 44 -18.29 17.16 -7.76
C VAL A 44 -17.01 16.44 -7.34
N VAL A 45 -16.71 15.27 -7.94
CA VAL A 45 -15.48 14.51 -7.68
C VAL A 45 -14.21 15.23 -8.14
N ALA A 46 -14.31 16.24 -9.02
CA ALA A 46 -13.18 17.08 -9.40
C ALA A 46 -12.89 18.18 -8.39
N ALA A 47 -13.85 18.52 -7.50
CA ALA A 47 -13.67 19.56 -6.50
C ALA A 47 -12.61 19.16 -5.46
N THR A 48 -11.78 20.14 -5.09
CA THR A 48 -10.68 19.98 -4.12
C THR A 48 -10.90 20.78 -2.84
N SER A 49 -11.65 21.88 -2.90
CA SER A 49 -12.04 22.66 -1.73
C SER A 49 -13.24 23.55 -2.01
N THR A 50 -14.00 23.87 -0.96
CA THR A 50 -15.05 24.88 -1.00
C THR A 50 -14.82 25.96 0.03
N LEU A 51 -15.25 27.18 -0.27
CA LEU A 51 -15.18 28.31 0.65
C LEU A 51 -16.46 29.14 0.54
N LEU A 52 -17.11 29.39 1.67
CA LEU A 52 -18.29 30.26 1.76
C LEU A 52 -17.97 31.45 2.68
N GLU A 53 -18.14 32.67 2.17
CA GLU A 53 -17.77 33.89 2.86
C GLU A 53 -18.79 35.01 2.62
N ASP A 54 -19.14 35.74 3.67
CA ASP A 54 -19.95 36.96 3.56
C ASP A 54 -19.08 38.20 3.38
N GLY A 55 -19.66 39.28 2.83
CA GLY A 55 -19.01 40.59 2.81
C GLY A 55 -17.87 40.76 1.80
N GLN A 56 -17.66 39.78 0.91
CA GLN A 56 -16.54 39.78 -0.02
C GLN A 56 -16.77 40.67 -1.27
N PRO A 57 -15.73 41.33 -1.81
CA PRO A 57 -15.83 42.03 -3.08
C PRO A 57 -16.08 41.04 -4.24
N PRO A 58 -16.70 41.49 -5.35
CA PRO A 58 -17.19 42.85 -5.62
C PRO A 58 -18.56 43.16 -5.01
N PHE A 59 -19.25 42.18 -4.41
CA PHE A 59 -20.62 42.33 -3.90
C PHE A 59 -20.72 42.08 -2.39
N ARG A 60 -20.41 43.09 -1.58
CA ARG A 60 -20.38 42.96 -0.11
C ARG A 60 -21.71 42.60 0.55
N LEU A 61 -22.83 42.72 -0.15
CA LEU A 61 -24.16 42.36 0.34
C LEU A 61 -24.57 40.93 -0.03
N LEU A 62 -23.72 40.21 -0.75
CA LEU A 62 -23.94 38.84 -1.19
C LEU A 62 -22.97 37.91 -0.47
N THR A 63 -23.41 36.68 -0.23
CA THR A 63 -22.53 35.58 0.18
C THR A 63 -21.80 35.06 -1.06
N ARG A 64 -20.49 34.88 -0.92
CA ARG A 64 -19.58 34.34 -1.94
C ARG A 64 -19.37 32.86 -1.70
N LEU A 65 -19.62 32.04 -2.71
CA LEU A 65 -19.19 30.65 -2.78
C LEU A 65 -18.04 30.56 -3.78
N ALA A 66 -16.89 30.02 -3.35
CA ALA A 66 -15.78 29.66 -4.21
C ALA A 66 -15.59 28.14 -4.19
N ILE A 67 -15.45 27.52 -5.36
CA ILE A 67 -15.20 26.08 -5.51
C ILE A 67 -13.93 25.93 -6.33
N ARG A 68 -12.91 25.28 -5.74
CA ARG A 68 -11.71 24.86 -6.47
C ARG A 68 -11.87 23.45 -6.95
N TYR A 69 -11.40 23.17 -8.16
CA TYR A 69 -11.50 21.86 -8.79
C TYR A 69 -10.33 21.64 -9.73
N LYS A 70 -10.04 20.36 -10.02
CA LYS A 70 -9.05 19.97 -11.01
C LYS A 70 -9.68 19.81 -12.38
N GLU A 71 -9.11 20.48 -13.37
CA GLU A 71 -9.43 20.32 -14.78
C GLU A 71 -8.17 19.80 -15.49
N GLY A 72 -8.13 18.48 -15.73
CA GLY A 72 -6.91 17.81 -16.17
C GLY A 72 -5.79 17.94 -15.15
N ASN A 73 -4.70 18.63 -15.52
CA ASN A 73 -3.53 18.86 -14.66
C ASN A 73 -3.52 20.24 -13.99
N GLU A 74 -4.51 21.09 -14.26
CA GLU A 74 -4.59 22.45 -13.71
C GLU A 74 -5.65 22.53 -12.60
N GLU A 75 -5.43 23.43 -11.64
CA GLU A 75 -6.46 23.81 -10.66
C GLU A 75 -7.17 25.08 -11.14
N ALA A 76 -8.49 24.99 -11.22
CA ALA A 76 -9.37 26.11 -11.53
C ALA A 76 -10.20 26.48 -10.29
N GLU A 77 -10.64 27.74 -10.23
CA GLU A 77 -11.51 28.25 -9.18
C GLU A 77 -12.72 28.94 -9.82
N GLU A 78 -13.92 28.44 -9.52
CA GLU A 78 -15.16 29.11 -9.87
C GLU A 78 -15.71 29.87 -8.66
N VAL A 79 -16.22 31.08 -8.89
CA VAL A 79 -16.76 31.95 -7.84
C VAL A 79 -18.17 32.41 -8.21
N PHE A 80 -19.09 32.30 -7.26
CA PHE A 80 -20.49 32.70 -7.42
C PHE A 80 -20.97 33.49 -6.20
N PHE A 81 -21.84 34.48 -6.42
CA PHE A 81 -22.37 35.34 -5.36
C PHE A 81 -23.90 35.25 -5.32
N SER A 82 -24.51 35.06 -4.16
CA SER A 82 -25.98 35.04 -4.02
C SER A 82 -26.45 35.74 -2.75
N GLN A 83 -27.72 36.17 -2.74
CA GLN A 83 -28.43 36.56 -1.51
C GLN A 83 -28.99 35.33 -0.77
N ASP A 84 -29.14 34.21 -1.49
CA ASP A 84 -29.64 32.96 -0.94
C ASP A 84 -28.48 32.16 -0.32
N GLY A 85 -28.05 32.62 0.87
CA GLY A 85 -26.98 31.97 1.61
C GLY A 85 -27.32 30.52 2.00
N GLU A 86 -28.60 30.20 2.23
CA GLU A 86 -29.04 28.84 2.54
C GLU A 86 -28.84 27.91 1.34
N ALA A 87 -29.19 28.34 0.12
CA ALA A 87 -28.95 27.54 -1.07
C ALA A 87 -27.45 27.37 -1.37
N LEU A 88 -26.63 28.40 -1.16
CA LEU A 88 -25.18 28.29 -1.32
C LEU A 88 -24.55 27.35 -0.29
N GLU A 89 -25.00 27.41 0.97
CA GLU A 89 -24.55 26.48 2.00
C GLU A 89 -24.99 25.04 1.68
N ALA A 90 -26.18 24.83 1.14
CA ALA A 90 -26.61 23.51 0.69
C ALA A 90 -25.73 22.95 -0.45
N ILE A 91 -25.34 23.78 -1.42
CA ILE A 91 -24.39 23.40 -2.49
C ILE A 91 -23.02 23.07 -1.89
N ARG A 92 -22.50 23.96 -1.03
CA ARG A 92 -21.23 23.76 -0.32
C ARG A 92 -21.23 22.44 0.44
N ALA A 93 -22.28 22.16 1.22
CA ALA A 93 -22.39 20.96 2.02
C ALA A 93 -22.33 19.67 1.19
N ILE A 94 -22.94 19.65 -0.01
CA ILE A 94 -22.86 18.50 -0.92
C ILE A 94 -21.42 18.27 -1.39
N VAL A 95 -20.75 19.33 -1.84
CA VAL A 95 -19.38 19.24 -2.36
C VAL A 95 -18.40 18.88 -1.24
N GLU A 96 -18.54 19.50 -0.07
CA GLU A 96 -17.68 19.24 1.09
C GLU A 96 -17.87 17.81 1.64
N ALA A 97 -19.11 17.30 1.64
CA ALA A 97 -19.38 15.91 2.02
C ALA A 97 -18.69 14.91 1.10
N ASP A 98 -18.63 15.18 -0.21
CA ASP A 98 -17.92 14.34 -1.18
C ASP A 98 -16.39 14.42 -0.98
N ILE A 99 -15.85 15.63 -0.75
CA ILE A 99 -14.43 15.84 -0.45
C ILE A 99 -14.03 15.07 0.82
N GLU A 100 -14.81 15.19 1.90
CA GLU A 100 -14.50 14.50 3.15
C GLU A 100 -14.67 12.98 3.02
N ARG A 101 -15.68 12.50 2.26
CA ARG A 101 -15.81 11.07 1.95
C ARG A 101 -14.54 10.54 1.26
N ARG A 102 -14.09 11.21 0.18
CA ARG A 102 -12.86 10.84 -0.53
C ARG A 102 -11.62 10.90 0.36
N ARG A 103 -11.55 11.89 1.26
CA ARG A 103 -10.46 12.01 2.23
C ARG A 103 -10.43 10.85 3.23
N ILE A 104 -11.59 10.43 3.72
CA ILE A 104 -11.73 9.29 4.64
C ILE A 104 -11.37 7.98 3.92
N GLU A 105 -11.87 7.78 2.70
CA GLU A 105 -11.54 6.63 1.86
C GLU A 105 -10.03 6.57 1.61
N LEU A 106 -9.39 7.67 1.18
CA LEU A 106 -7.95 7.73 0.97
C LEU A 106 -7.16 7.42 2.26
N LYS A 107 -7.56 7.96 3.41
CA LYS A 107 -6.91 7.66 4.70
C LYS A 107 -7.04 6.18 5.05
N ARG A 108 -8.20 5.57 4.79
CA ARG A 108 -8.44 4.15 5.05
C ARG A 108 -7.57 3.29 4.14
N ASP A 109 -7.47 3.63 2.85
CA ASP A 109 -6.66 2.92 1.88
C ASP A 109 -5.18 3.01 2.24
N LEU A 110 -4.68 4.20 2.59
CA LEU A 110 -3.29 4.38 3.05
C LEU A 110 -3.00 3.61 4.35
N ALA A 111 -3.94 3.58 5.29
CA ALA A 111 -3.79 2.81 6.53
C ALA A 111 -3.75 1.29 6.26
N GLU A 112 -4.59 0.81 5.35
CA GLU A 112 -4.59 -0.59 4.93
C GLU A 112 -3.30 -0.95 4.18
N GLN A 113 -2.83 -0.09 3.27
CA GLN A 113 -1.54 -0.28 2.59
C GLN A 113 -0.39 -0.36 3.57
N ARG A 114 -0.35 0.54 4.55
CA ARG A 114 0.67 0.54 5.61
C ARG A 114 0.62 -0.76 6.42
N ARG A 115 -0.57 -1.20 6.83
CA ARG A 115 -0.75 -2.45 7.59
C ARG A 115 -0.24 -3.65 6.82
N VAL A 116 -0.55 -3.74 5.53
CA VAL A 116 -0.11 -4.84 4.65
C VAL A 116 1.41 -4.80 4.46
N LYS A 117 1.97 -3.63 4.19
CA LYS A 117 3.43 -3.45 4.09
C LYS A 117 4.14 -3.87 5.37
N GLU A 118 3.67 -3.44 6.54
CA GLU A 118 4.25 -3.81 7.83
C GLU A 118 4.18 -5.33 8.05
N ALA A 119 3.06 -5.97 7.69
CA ALA A 119 2.91 -7.42 7.79
C ALA A 119 3.88 -8.19 6.87
N HIS A 120 4.07 -7.75 5.62
CA HIS A 120 5.00 -8.39 4.68
C HIS A 120 6.46 -8.19 5.07
N VAL A 121 6.85 -6.99 5.53
CA VAL A 121 8.19 -6.75 6.08
C VAL A 121 8.44 -7.66 7.28
N HIS A 122 7.47 -7.76 8.19
CA HIS A 122 7.59 -8.63 9.36
C HIS A 122 7.69 -10.11 8.97
N GLN A 123 6.87 -10.56 8.02
CA GLN A 123 6.96 -11.92 7.48
C GLN A 123 8.34 -12.19 6.86
N LEU A 124 8.88 -11.26 6.09
CA LEU A 124 10.22 -11.39 5.51
C LEU A 124 11.30 -11.51 6.59
N THR A 125 11.24 -10.67 7.63
CA THR A 125 12.16 -10.76 8.77
C THR A 125 12.11 -12.13 9.43
N LEU A 126 10.90 -12.63 9.72
CA LEU A 126 10.72 -13.96 10.32
C LEU A 126 11.22 -15.09 9.42
N VAL A 127 11.04 -14.99 8.09
CA VAL A 127 11.58 -15.97 7.14
C VAL A 127 13.11 -16.01 7.18
N LEU A 128 13.76 -14.84 7.23
CA LEU A 128 15.22 -14.76 7.31
C LEU A 128 15.74 -15.29 8.66
N GLU A 129 15.05 -15.00 9.77
CA GLU A 129 15.38 -15.55 11.09
C GLU A 129 15.18 -17.08 11.15
N LEU A 130 14.13 -17.60 10.51
CA LEU A 130 13.92 -19.03 10.37
C LEU A 130 15.10 -19.67 9.62
N LEU A 131 15.49 -19.08 8.49
CA LEU A 131 16.65 -19.55 7.71
C LEU A 131 17.92 -19.54 8.57
N ASP A 132 18.21 -18.44 9.28
CA ASP A 132 19.35 -18.36 10.19
C ASP A 132 19.36 -19.56 11.16
N HIS A 133 18.25 -19.80 11.86
CA HIS A 133 18.19 -20.88 12.83
C HIS A 133 18.32 -22.27 12.20
N VAL A 134 17.79 -22.47 11.00
CA VAL A 134 17.98 -23.72 10.25
C VAL A 134 19.45 -23.91 9.87
N PHE A 135 20.13 -22.85 9.41
CA PHE A 135 21.57 -22.90 9.12
C PHE A 135 22.42 -23.10 10.38
N GLN A 136 22.07 -22.46 11.51
CA GLN A 136 22.75 -22.68 12.80
C GLN A 136 22.59 -24.12 13.30
N ILE A 137 21.43 -24.76 13.05
CA ILE A 137 21.23 -26.19 13.33
C ILE A 137 22.20 -27.04 12.49
N LEU A 138 22.31 -26.78 11.19
CA LEU A 138 23.25 -27.46 10.30
C LEU A 138 24.71 -27.23 10.74
N PHE A 139 25.07 -26.00 11.08
CA PHE A 139 26.40 -25.66 11.59
C PHE A 139 26.74 -26.42 12.88
N HIS A 140 25.77 -26.60 13.78
CA HIS A 140 25.94 -27.39 14.99
C HIS A 140 25.94 -28.91 14.80
N LEU A 141 25.65 -29.40 13.60
CA LEU A 141 25.84 -30.81 13.23
C LEU A 141 27.24 -31.10 12.70
N ASP A 142 28.00 -30.07 12.33
CA ASP A 142 29.32 -30.24 11.75
C ASP A 142 30.33 -30.75 12.80
N GLU A 143 31.26 -31.59 12.34
CA GLU A 143 32.23 -32.35 13.15
C GLU A 143 31.61 -33.12 14.34
N GLU A 144 31.54 -32.49 15.51
CA GLU A 144 30.97 -33.03 16.75
C GLU A 144 29.63 -32.35 17.07
N PRO A 145 28.49 -33.09 16.96
CA PRO A 145 27.17 -32.50 17.11
C PRO A 145 26.92 -31.81 18.46
N ARG A 146 26.63 -30.50 18.41
CA ARG A 146 26.33 -29.66 19.57
C ARG A 146 24.82 -29.63 19.85
N TRP A 147 24.33 -30.68 20.53
CA TRP A 147 22.90 -30.88 20.78
C TRP A 147 22.19 -29.77 21.56
N ARG A 148 22.86 -29.15 22.55
CA ARG A 148 22.20 -28.15 23.41
C ARG A 148 21.92 -26.83 22.66
N PRO A 149 22.88 -26.22 21.94
CA PRO A 149 22.62 -25.11 21.04
C PRO A 149 21.57 -25.43 19.97
N MET A 150 21.68 -26.60 19.32
CA MET A 150 20.74 -27.04 18.29
C MET A 150 19.28 -27.07 18.77
N LYS A 151 19.04 -27.60 19.98
CA LYS A 151 17.69 -27.58 20.59
C LYS A 151 17.16 -26.17 20.86
N ARG A 152 18.02 -25.19 21.09
CA ARG A 152 17.60 -23.79 21.26
C ARG A 152 17.16 -23.18 19.94
N HIS A 153 17.96 -23.35 18.89
CA HIS A 153 17.61 -22.87 17.54
C HIS A 153 16.33 -23.54 17.03
N LEU A 154 16.15 -24.85 17.29
CA LEU A 154 14.92 -25.55 16.95
C LEU A 154 13.70 -24.97 17.68
N ALA A 155 13.83 -24.68 18.99
CA ALA A 155 12.74 -24.09 19.75
C ALA A 155 12.37 -22.69 19.24
N GLU A 156 13.36 -21.90 18.83
CA GLU A 156 13.14 -20.57 18.29
C GLU A 156 12.53 -20.62 16.88
N ALA A 157 13.01 -21.53 16.01
CA ALA A 157 12.37 -21.80 14.72
C ALA A 157 10.89 -22.18 14.87
N GLY A 158 10.54 -22.99 15.88
CA GLY A 158 9.15 -23.30 16.18
C GLY A 158 8.31 -22.06 16.55
N ARG A 159 8.85 -21.16 17.37
CA ARG A 159 8.17 -19.89 17.73
C ARG A 159 7.96 -18.99 16.53
N ILE A 160 9.00 -18.83 15.71
CA ILE A 160 8.96 -18.04 14.49
C ILE A 160 7.87 -18.56 13.54
N ILE A 161 7.73 -19.88 13.40
CA ILE A 161 6.68 -20.49 12.58
C ILE A 161 5.29 -20.21 13.13
N ASP A 162 5.10 -20.33 14.45
CA ASP A 162 3.82 -20.01 15.08
C ASP A 162 3.48 -18.51 14.92
N GLU A 163 4.46 -17.62 15.05
CA GLU A 163 4.27 -16.19 14.83
C GLU A 163 3.91 -15.87 13.37
N MET A 164 4.57 -16.50 12.39
CA MET A 164 4.24 -16.33 10.97
C MET A 164 2.81 -16.77 10.64
N ARG A 165 2.28 -17.80 11.30
CA ARG A 165 0.90 -18.27 11.10
C ARG A 165 -0.15 -17.25 11.53
N ASP A 166 0.19 -16.40 12.49
CA ASP A 166 -0.72 -15.38 13.02
C ASP A 166 -0.71 -14.08 12.18
N LEU A 167 0.18 -13.96 11.18
CA LEU A 167 0.25 -12.77 10.34
C LEU A 167 -0.84 -12.71 9.28
N ALA A 168 -1.49 -11.55 9.21
CA ALA A 168 -2.48 -11.24 8.18
C ALA A 168 -1.81 -10.73 6.89
N VAL A 169 -1.14 -11.63 6.17
CA VAL A 169 -0.50 -11.38 4.87
C VAL A 169 -1.33 -11.94 3.71
N ILE A 170 -1.09 -11.44 2.50
CA ILE A 170 -1.83 -11.86 1.28
C ILE A 170 -1.62 -13.35 0.99
N ALA A 171 -0.39 -13.84 1.20
CA ALA A 171 -0.01 -15.22 0.93
C ALA A 171 0.76 -15.79 2.14
N PRO A 172 0.05 -16.36 3.13
CA PRO A 172 0.70 -16.96 4.29
C PRO A 172 1.54 -18.16 3.87
N LEU A 173 2.72 -18.26 4.46
CA LEU A 173 3.65 -19.36 4.22
C LEU A 173 3.51 -20.36 5.38
N ASN A 174 3.39 -21.64 5.03
CA ASN A 174 3.12 -22.70 6.01
C ASN A 174 4.33 -23.60 6.14
N TYR A 175 5.05 -23.42 7.23
CA TYR A 175 6.21 -24.23 7.59
C TYR A 175 5.88 -25.18 8.74
N ASP A 176 6.67 -26.24 8.86
CA ASP A 176 6.62 -27.20 9.95
C ASP A 176 8.05 -27.59 10.37
N VAL A 177 8.24 -27.79 11.67
CA VAL A 177 9.49 -28.28 12.30
C VAL A 177 9.26 -29.56 13.10
N ASN A 178 8.10 -30.21 13.00
CA ASN A 178 7.80 -31.45 13.71
C ASN A 178 8.79 -32.58 13.35
N GLY A 179 9.06 -32.76 12.06
CA GLY A 179 10.04 -33.75 11.57
C GLY A 179 11.43 -33.49 12.14
N LEU A 180 11.91 -32.25 11.98
CA LEU A 180 13.15 -31.77 12.58
C LEU A 180 13.20 -31.98 14.10
N THR A 181 12.10 -31.72 14.81
CA THR A 181 12.00 -31.89 16.27
C THR A 181 12.19 -33.34 16.69
N VAL A 182 11.54 -34.27 15.99
CA VAL A 182 11.71 -35.71 16.23
C VAL A 182 13.15 -36.12 15.93
N ALA A 183 13.73 -35.65 14.83
CA ALA A 183 15.09 -35.99 14.40
C ALA A 183 16.15 -35.50 15.41
N VAL A 184 16.07 -34.25 15.87
CA VAL A 184 16.96 -33.69 16.90
C VAL A 184 16.81 -34.41 18.24
N THR A 185 15.59 -34.76 18.63
CA THR A 185 15.34 -35.48 19.89
C THR A 185 15.95 -36.88 19.87
N ARG A 186 15.83 -37.58 18.73
CA ARG A 186 16.37 -38.93 18.51
C ARG A 186 17.83 -38.94 18.06
N ARG A 187 18.42 -37.76 17.83
CA ARG A 187 19.81 -37.55 17.38
C ARG A 187 20.11 -38.23 16.04
N LEU A 188 19.18 -38.14 15.10
CA LEU A 188 19.28 -38.74 13.76
C LEU A 188 19.93 -37.73 12.80
N VAL A 189 21.27 -37.72 12.72
CA VAL A 189 22.04 -36.69 12.00
C VAL A 189 21.59 -36.53 10.55
N ASP A 190 21.47 -37.62 9.79
CA ASP A 190 21.11 -37.54 8.37
C ASP A 190 19.68 -37.01 8.18
N VAL A 191 18.75 -37.43 9.03
CA VAL A 191 17.36 -36.94 9.01
C VAL A 191 17.29 -35.46 9.38
N ILE A 192 18.13 -34.98 10.32
CA ILE A 192 18.18 -33.55 10.66
C ILE A 192 18.63 -32.74 9.44
N LYS A 193 19.64 -33.22 8.69
CA LYS A 193 20.09 -32.56 7.46
C LYS A 193 18.97 -32.51 6.42
N GLU A 194 18.33 -33.65 6.15
CA GLU A 194 17.21 -33.74 5.19
C GLU A 194 16.07 -32.76 5.54
N GLU A 195 15.68 -32.70 6.81
CA GLU A 195 14.62 -31.79 7.29
C GLU A 195 15.02 -30.31 7.19
N CYS A 196 16.27 -29.97 7.52
CA CYS A 196 16.79 -28.61 7.33
C CYS A 196 16.78 -28.19 5.86
N TYR A 197 17.28 -29.04 4.95
CA TYR A 197 17.25 -28.78 3.51
C TYR A 197 15.81 -28.67 2.97
N ALA A 198 14.89 -29.49 3.47
CA ALA A 198 13.48 -29.40 3.11
C ALA A 198 12.90 -28.03 3.49
N ILE A 199 13.16 -27.54 4.70
CA ILE A 199 12.71 -26.20 5.14
C ILE A 199 13.31 -25.11 4.23
N ILE A 200 14.62 -25.14 3.97
CA ILE A 200 15.30 -24.18 3.08
C ILE A 200 14.69 -24.20 1.67
N SER A 201 14.45 -25.38 1.12
CA SER A 201 13.87 -25.55 -0.22
C SER A 201 12.44 -25.00 -0.29
N ILE A 202 11.63 -25.27 0.73
CA ILE A 202 10.27 -24.71 0.83
C ILE A 202 10.32 -23.19 0.89
N VAL A 203 11.19 -22.62 1.73
CA VAL A 203 11.38 -21.16 1.84
C VAL A 203 11.76 -20.56 0.48
N ASN A 204 12.74 -21.13 -0.22
CA ASN A 204 13.15 -20.62 -1.53
C ASN A 204 12.01 -20.66 -2.56
N ARG A 205 11.35 -21.81 -2.70
CA ARG A 205 10.24 -21.98 -3.66
C ARG A 205 9.08 -21.05 -3.34
N ASP A 206 8.78 -20.85 -2.06
CA ASP A 206 7.70 -19.98 -1.64
C ASP A 206 8.03 -18.52 -1.91
N ALA A 207 9.28 -18.08 -1.69
CA ALA A 207 9.71 -16.74 -2.03
C ALA A 207 9.61 -16.45 -3.54
N GLU A 208 10.06 -17.39 -4.39
CA GLU A 208 9.91 -17.31 -5.85
C GLU A 208 8.44 -17.24 -6.27
N ARG A 209 7.57 -18.03 -5.63
CA ARG A 209 6.14 -18.02 -5.94
C ARG A 209 5.49 -16.67 -5.66
N LEU A 210 5.91 -15.96 -4.61
CA LEU A 210 5.32 -14.67 -4.21
C LEU A 210 5.51 -13.59 -5.28
N ALA A 211 6.65 -13.60 -5.99
CA ALA A 211 6.94 -12.65 -7.06
C ALA A 211 5.92 -12.70 -8.22
N TYR A 212 5.27 -13.86 -8.44
CA TYR A 212 4.32 -14.06 -9.54
C TYR A 212 2.84 -13.85 -9.15
N ILE A 213 2.55 -13.35 -7.96
CA ILE A 213 1.17 -13.11 -7.52
C ILE A 213 0.65 -11.83 -8.18
N GLU A 214 -0.33 -11.97 -9.09
CA GLU A 214 -0.95 -10.85 -9.83
C GLU A 214 -1.91 -9.98 -9.00
N GLU A 215 -2.09 -10.26 -7.70
CA GLU A 215 -2.94 -9.44 -6.85
C GLU A 215 -2.34 -8.04 -6.68
N PRO A 216 -3.15 -6.97 -6.71
CA PRO A 216 -2.67 -5.61 -6.49
C PRO A 216 -2.01 -5.56 -5.12
N THR A 217 -0.69 -5.57 -5.12
CA THR A 217 0.07 -5.54 -3.89
C THR A 217 -0.23 -4.21 -3.24
N LYS A 218 -0.86 -4.24 -2.07
CA LYS A 218 -1.37 -3.05 -1.38
C LYS A 218 -0.21 -2.20 -0.83
N GLY A 219 0.66 -1.69 -1.70
CA GLY A 219 1.81 -0.85 -1.36
C GLY A 219 3.09 -1.60 -0.96
N PHE A 220 3.25 -2.88 -1.32
CA PHE A 220 4.47 -3.65 -1.06
C PHE A 220 4.90 -4.46 -2.28
N ASP A 221 6.17 -4.44 -2.63
CA ASP A 221 6.68 -5.21 -3.75
C ASP A 221 7.02 -6.64 -3.29
N LEU A 222 6.30 -7.64 -3.80
CA LEU A 222 6.48 -9.04 -3.41
C LEU A 222 7.78 -9.64 -3.97
N GLU A 223 8.37 -9.07 -5.02
CA GLU A 223 9.67 -9.49 -5.56
C GLU A 223 10.79 -9.33 -4.51
N LEU A 224 10.61 -8.41 -3.56
CA LEU A 224 11.55 -8.24 -2.45
C LEU A 224 11.68 -9.52 -1.61
N HIS A 225 10.62 -10.32 -1.45
CA HIS A 225 10.75 -11.59 -0.73
C HIS A 225 11.77 -12.51 -1.41
N GLU A 226 11.69 -12.64 -2.73
CA GLU A 226 12.62 -13.44 -3.52
C GLU A 226 14.05 -12.90 -3.43
N ILE A 227 14.23 -11.60 -3.65
CA ILE A 227 15.56 -10.95 -3.63
C ILE A 227 16.24 -11.16 -2.28
N PHE A 228 15.55 -10.86 -1.17
CA PHE A 228 16.14 -10.98 0.16
C PHE A 228 16.41 -12.43 0.56
N VAL A 229 15.49 -13.36 0.27
CA VAL A 229 15.69 -14.79 0.55
C VAL A 229 16.86 -15.34 -0.25
N LYS A 230 16.93 -15.09 -1.56
CA LYS A 230 18.02 -15.58 -2.40
C LYS A 230 19.37 -14.97 -2.02
N SER A 231 19.40 -13.67 -1.70
CA SER A 231 20.61 -12.99 -1.21
C SER A 231 21.11 -13.63 0.08
N TYR A 232 20.19 -13.94 1.00
CA TYR A 232 20.54 -14.53 2.28
C TYR A 232 21.02 -15.98 2.14
N LEU A 233 20.41 -16.77 1.26
CA LEU A 233 20.88 -18.12 0.93
C LEU A 233 22.28 -18.08 0.31
N LEU A 234 22.53 -17.17 -0.63
CA LEU A 234 23.85 -17.00 -1.25
C LEU A 234 24.92 -16.59 -0.23
N MET A 235 24.60 -15.66 0.68
CA MET A 235 25.52 -15.29 1.76
C MET A 235 25.87 -16.47 2.65
N TRP A 236 24.88 -17.30 2.99
CA TRP A 236 25.13 -18.51 3.77
C TRP A 236 25.92 -19.55 3.00
N ASP A 237 25.68 -19.70 1.71
CA ASP A 237 26.43 -20.59 0.84
C ASP A 237 27.90 -20.17 0.74
N MET A 238 28.16 -18.88 0.52
CA MET A 238 29.52 -18.33 0.56
C MET A 238 30.21 -18.54 1.92
N ASN A 239 29.51 -18.23 3.02
CA ASN A 239 30.04 -18.38 4.37
C ASN A 239 30.33 -19.86 4.66
N LEU A 240 29.43 -20.77 4.31
CA LEU A 240 29.63 -22.22 4.46
C LEU A 240 30.73 -22.73 3.54
N GLY A 241 30.87 -22.21 2.32
CA GLY A 241 31.95 -22.52 1.38
C GLY A 241 33.33 -22.15 1.93
N GLU A 242 33.46 -21.05 2.67
CA GLU A 242 34.69 -20.70 3.40
C GLU A 242 35.05 -21.71 4.50
N TYR A 243 34.06 -22.37 5.13
CA TYR A 243 34.28 -23.42 6.12
C TYR A 243 34.45 -24.83 5.52
N LEU A 244 33.85 -25.10 4.37
CA LEU A 244 33.80 -26.43 3.73
C LEU A 244 34.80 -26.62 2.57
N GLY A 245 35.45 -25.55 2.11
CA GLY A 245 36.57 -25.60 1.17
C GLY A 245 36.22 -25.65 -0.32
N GLU A 246 34.94 -25.52 -0.69
CA GLU A 246 34.50 -25.33 -2.07
C GLU A 246 33.92 -23.93 -2.24
N ALA A 247 34.58 -23.13 -3.09
CA ALA A 247 34.15 -21.79 -3.44
C ALA A 247 33.06 -21.85 -4.52
N VAL A 248 31.99 -21.08 -4.33
CA VAL A 248 30.94 -20.82 -5.31
C VAL A 248 31.57 -20.40 -6.64
N GLU A 249 31.17 -21.03 -7.75
CA GLU A 249 31.68 -20.69 -9.08
C GLU A 249 31.28 -19.25 -9.46
N GLU A 250 32.26 -18.48 -9.93
CA GLU A 250 32.16 -17.05 -10.27
C GLU A 250 30.99 -16.73 -11.24
N GLU A 251 30.56 -17.72 -12.03
CA GLU A 251 29.47 -17.63 -13.01
C GLU A 251 28.06 -17.60 -12.38
N GLU A 252 27.87 -18.13 -11.16
CA GLU A 252 26.61 -18.01 -10.39
C GLU A 252 26.49 -16.64 -9.70
N LEU A 253 27.63 -16.08 -9.28
CA LEU A 253 27.74 -14.72 -8.74
C LEU A 253 27.40 -13.66 -9.80
N ASP A 254 27.85 -13.84 -11.05
CA ASP A 254 27.59 -12.91 -12.15
C ASP A 254 26.10 -12.90 -12.58
N LYS A 255 25.44 -14.07 -12.52
CA LYS A 255 23.98 -14.17 -12.70
C LYS A 255 23.19 -13.50 -11.57
N PHE A 256 23.72 -13.49 -10.35
CA PHE A 256 23.09 -12.82 -9.22
C PHE A 256 23.19 -11.29 -9.33
N MET A 257 24.37 -10.79 -9.73
CA MET A 257 24.61 -9.36 -9.91
C MET A 257 23.78 -8.73 -11.05
N THR A 258 23.35 -9.52 -12.04
CA THR A 258 22.49 -9.04 -13.14
C THR A 258 21.03 -8.81 -12.75
N TYR A 259 20.57 -9.33 -11.61
CA TYR A 259 19.22 -9.03 -11.08
C TYR A 259 19.18 -7.76 -10.19
N VAL A 260 20.33 -7.14 -9.94
CA VAL A 260 20.49 -5.98 -9.02
C VAL A 260 20.68 -4.65 -9.78
N ASP A 261 20.81 -4.67 -11.11
CA ASP A 261 20.82 -3.49 -12.01
C ASP A 261 19.46 -3.25 -12.68
#